data_AF-S3L8Q6-F1
#
_entry.id   AF-S3L8Q6-F1
#
_cell.length_a   1.000
_cell.length_b   1.000
_cell.length_c   1.000
_cell.angle_alpha   90.00
_cell.angle_beta   90.00
_cell.angle_gamma   90.00
#
_symmetry.space_group_name_H-M   'P 1'
#
loop_
_entity.id
_entity.type
_entity.pdbx_description
1 polymer ?
#
loop_
_entity_poly.entity_id
_entity_poly.type
_entity_poly.pdbx_seq_one_letter_code
_entity_poly.pdbx_strand_id
1 'polypeptide(L)' 'MPYLLYCYHQLIMAEMNRRGYRVSPEWLDKDYRGKRCPAYNNLAVIEVPDPIYTEHDDCYYRECLKNLETKGIHLD' A
#
# COMPACT_ATOMS: atom_id res chain seq x y z
N MET A 1 -11.53 -3.29 -2.55
CA MET A 1 -11.53 -4.75 -2.25
C MET A 1 -10.32 -5.09 -1.40
N PRO A 2 -10.43 -5.87 -0.30
CA PRO A 2 -9.32 -6.09 0.63
C PRO A 2 -8.05 -6.70 -0.01
N TYR A 3 -8.21 -7.49 -1.07
CA TYR A 3 -7.05 -8.06 -1.78
C TYR A 3 -6.24 -7.01 -2.54
N LEU A 4 -6.87 -6.03 -3.19
CA LEU A 4 -6.15 -4.92 -3.84
C LEU A 4 -5.36 -4.09 -2.82
N LEU A 5 -5.93 -3.90 -1.63
CA LEU A 5 -5.23 -3.23 -0.52
C LEU A 5 -3.98 -4.02 -0.09
N TYR A 6 -4.08 -5.34 0.00
CA TYR A 6 -2.92 -6.20 0.26
C TYR A 6 -1.86 -6.11 -0.86
N CYS A 7 -2.27 -6.14 -2.13
CA CYS A 7 -1.35 -5.99 -3.26
C CYS A 7 -0.63 -4.64 -3.24
N TYR A 8 -1.34 -3.55 -2.95
CA TYR A 8 -0.72 -2.24 -2.76
C TYR A 8 0.20 -2.22 -1.53
N HIS A 9 -0.22 -2.84 -0.43
CA HIS A 9 0.57 -2.96 0.79
C HIS A 9 1.91 -3.67 0.57
N GLN A 10 1.94 -4.72 -0.26
CA GLN A 10 3.16 -5.41 -0.66
C GLN A 10 4.19 -4.45 -1.31
N LEU A 11 3.74 -3.51 -2.16
CA LEU A 11 4.61 -2.49 -2.75
C LEU A 11 5.23 -1.59 -1.67
N ILE A 12 4.44 -1.21 -0.66
CA ILE A 12 4.93 -0.42 0.47
C ILE A 12 5.93 -1.22 1.30
N MET A 13 5.67 -2.50 1.59
CA MET A 13 6.60 -3.35 2.34
C MET A 13 7.92 -3.55 1.58
N ALA A 14 7.87 -3.69 0.26
CA ALA A 14 9.07 -3.76 -0.58
C ALA A 14 9.88 -2.45 -0.50
N GLU A 15 9.21 -1.29 -0.60
CA GLU A 15 9.86 0.01 -0.47
C GLU A 15 10.46 0.23 0.92
N MET A 16 9.75 -0.16 1.97
CA MET A 16 10.26 -0.11 3.35
C MET A 16 11.52 -0.95 3.52
N ASN A 17 11.50 -2.20 3.05
CA ASN A 17 12.69 -3.06 3.07
C ASN A 17 13.85 -2.46 2.25
N ARG A 18 13.56 -1.91 1.06
CA ARG A 18 14.57 -1.25 0.21
C ARG A 18 15.23 -0.05 0.91
N ARG A 19 14.49 0.69 1.74
CA ARG A 19 15.01 1.80 2.57
C ARG A 19 15.68 1.33 3.87
N GLY A 20 15.80 0.03 4.11
CA GLY A 20 16.46 -0.54 5.28
C GLY A 20 15.58 -0.70 6.52
N TYR A 21 14.26 -0.47 6.42
CA TYR A 21 13.36 -0.81 7.50
C TYR A 21 13.19 -2.32 7.62
N ARG A 22 13.03 -2.83 8.84
CA ARG A 22 12.78 -4.25 9.10
C ARG A 22 11.28 -4.53 9.12
N VAL A 23 10.75 -5.02 8.01
CA VAL A 23 9.35 -5.47 7.91
C VAL A 23 9.19 -6.80 8.63
N SER A 24 8.23 -6.89 9.56
CA SER A 24 7.90 -8.18 10.20
C SER A 24 7.14 -9.09 9.22
N PRO A 25 7.38 -10.41 9.21
CA PRO A 25 6.82 -11.33 8.21
C PRO A 25 5.29 -11.33 8.14
N GLU A 26 4.60 -11.05 9.24
CA GLU A 26 3.14 -11.01 9.31
C GLU A 26 2.55 -9.95 8.38
N TRP A 27 3.27 -8.86 8.11
CA TRP A 27 2.84 -7.83 7.15
C TRP A 27 2.85 -8.30 5.69
N LEU A 28 3.46 -9.45 5.39
CA LEU A 28 3.48 -10.04 4.05
C LEU A 28 2.35 -11.06 3.86
N ASP A 29 1.55 -11.34 4.88
CA ASP A 29 0.41 -12.25 4.83
C ASP A 29 -0.87 -11.51 4.38
N LYS A 30 -1.55 -12.04 3.34
CA LYS A 30 -2.82 -11.49 2.81
C LYS A 30 -3.96 -11.52 3.81
N ASP A 31 -3.87 -12.42 4.77
CA ASP A 31 -4.91 -12.63 5.78
C ASP A 31 -4.66 -11.77 7.03
N TYR A 32 -3.44 -11.24 7.20
CA TYR A 32 -3.10 -10.38 8.33
C TYR A 32 -3.70 -8.99 8.20
N ARG A 33 -4.34 -8.52 9.28
CA ARG A 33 -5.06 -7.23 9.34
C ARG A 33 -4.55 -6.30 10.44
N GLY A 34 -3.29 -6.48 10.83
CA GLY A 34 -2.73 -5.79 11.98
C GLY A 34 -3.13 -6.44 13.32
N LYS A 35 -2.59 -5.90 14.41
CA LYS A 35 -2.66 -6.51 15.75
C LYS A 35 -4.05 -6.51 16.40
N ARG A 36 -4.96 -5.65 15.95
CA ARG A 36 -6.27 -5.42 16.59
C ARG A 36 -7.44 -6.07 15.87
N CYS A 37 -7.28 -6.37 14.58
CA CYS A 37 -8.36 -6.94 13.78
C CYS A 37 -8.14 -8.44 13.62
N PRO A 38 -9.20 -9.27 13.72
CA PRO A 38 -9.12 -10.67 13.35
C PRO A 38 -8.64 -10.82 11.91
N ALA A 39 -7.78 -11.83 11.68
CA ALA A 39 -7.33 -12.18 10.35
C ALA A 39 -8.51 -12.55 9.44
N TYR A 40 -8.32 -12.42 8.12
CA TYR A 40 -9.23 -13.03 7.17
C TYR A 40 -9.10 -14.55 7.24
N ASN A 41 -10.20 -15.25 6.93
CA ASN A 41 -10.15 -16.69 6.69
C ASN A 41 -9.98 -16.91 5.18
N ASN A 42 -8.73 -17.01 4.74
CA ASN A 42 -8.37 -17.19 3.34
C ASN A 42 -9.00 -16.14 2.40
N LEU A 43 -8.53 -14.90 2.50
CA LEU A 43 -8.88 -13.80 1.61
C LEU A 43 -8.73 -14.23 0.14
N ALA A 44 -9.81 -14.07 -0.62
CA ALA A 44 -9.86 -14.46 -2.02
C ALA A 44 -8.89 -13.62 -2.86
N VAL A 45 -8.12 -14.32 -3.69
CA VAL A 45 -7.25 -13.73 -4.70
C VAL A 45 -8.11 -13.32 -5.89
N ILE A 46 -7.92 -12.10 -6.37
CA ILE A 46 -8.58 -11.58 -7.57
C ILE A 46 -7.54 -11.06 -8.55
N GLU A 47 -7.96 -10.87 -9.80
CA GLU A 47 -7.16 -10.15 -10.80
C GLU A 47 -6.87 -8.72 -10.31
N VAL A 48 -5.62 -8.31 -10.46
CA VAL A 48 -5.13 -7.00 -10.00
C VAL A 48 -4.98 -6.13 -11.25
N PRO A 49 -5.71 -5.02 -11.36
CA PRO A 49 -5.54 -4.10 -12.48
C PRO A 49 -4.20 -3.36 -12.39
N ASP A 50 -3.78 -2.78 -13.50
CA ASP A 50 -2.65 -1.85 -13.56
C ASP A 50 -3.15 -0.50 -14.09
N PRO A 51 -3.12 0.58 -13.28
CA PRO A 51 -2.70 0.62 -11.87
C PRO A 51 -3.65 -0.13 -10.92
N ILE A 52 -3.14 -0.57 -9.75
CA ILE A 52 -3.93 -1.33 -8.73
C ILE A 52 -5.23 -0.60 -8.35
N TYR A 53 -5.16 0.72 -8.32
CA TYR A 53 -6.29 1.63 -8.10
C TYR A 53 -6.39 2.51 -9.32
N THR A 54 -7.53 2.51 -9.99
CA THR A 54 -7.74 3.28 -11.24
C THR A 54 -7.57 4.78 -11.05
N GLU A 55 -7.83 5.26 -9.84
CA GLU A 55 -7.60 6.64 -9.44
C GLU A 55 -6.13 7.00 -9.30
N HIS A 56 -5.19 6.05 -9.24
CA HIS A 56 -3.75 6.32 -9.17
C HIS A 56 -3.18 6.67 -10.56
N ASP A 57 -3.75 7.70 -11.18
CA ASP A 57 -3.31 8.28 -12.43
C ASP A 57 -2.37 9.48 -12.22
N ASP A 58 -1.94 10.11 -13.32
CA ASP A 58 -1.09 11.30 -13.27
C ASP A 58 -1.76 12.49 -12.56
N CYS A 59 -3.10 12.56 -12.56
CA CYS A 59 -3.84 13.62 -11.88
C CYS A 59 -3.74 13.46 -10.37
N TYR A 60 -3.98 12.24 -9.88
CA TYR A 60 -3.84 11.88 -8.48
C TYR A 60 -2.40 12.08 -7.99
N TYR A 61 -1.40 11.69 -8.80
CA TYR A 61 -0.01 11.93 -8.46
C TYR A 61 0.30 13.42 -8.21
N ARG A 62 -0.18 14.31 -9.10
CA ARG A 62 -0.04 15.77 -8.92
C ARG A 62 -0.77 16.28 -7.68
N GLU A 63 -1.95 15.73 -7.38
CA GLU A 63 -2.68 16.07 -6.15
C GLU A 63 -1.89 15.67 -4.90
N CYS A 64 -1.28 14.47 -4.89
CA CYS A 64 -0.41 14.04 -3.81
C CYS A 64 0.79 14.98 -3.61
N LEU A 65 1.46 15.40 -4.68
CA LEU A 65 2.56 16.35 -4.61
C LEU A 65 2.12 17.68 -3.99
N LYS A 66 0.97 18.22 -4.44
CA LYS A 66 0.39 19.44 -3.88
C LYS A 66 0.00 19.27 -2.41
N ASN A 67 -0.47 18.09 -2.02
CA ASN A 67 -0.80 17.78 -0.63
C ASN A 67 0.45 17.80 0.27
N LEU A 68 1.57 17.27 -0.22
CA LEU A 68 2.86 17.30 0.47
C LEU A 68 3.37 18.75 0.60
N GLU A 69 3.33 19.52 -0.48
CA GLU A 69 3.72 20.93 -0.49
C GLU A 69 2.89 21.76 0.50
N THR A 70 1.57 21.55 0.53
CA THR A 70 0.66 22.23 1.49
C THR A 70 0.99 21.89 2.95
N LYS A 71 1.61 20.72 3.20
CA LYS A 71 2.09 20.30 4.52
C LYS A 71 3.54 20.74 4.80
N GLY A 72 4.16 21.50 3.91
CA GLY A 72 5.55 21.94 4.01
C GLY A 72 6.58 20.83 3.76
N ILE A 73 6.17 19.74 3.09
CA ILE A 73 7.06 18.63 2.73
C ILE A 73 7.49 18.83 1.28
N HIS A 74 8.78 19.06 1.08
CA HIS A 74 9.39 19.19 -0.24
C HIS A 74 10.20 17.93 -0.54
N LEU A 75 10.03 17.39 -1.74
CA LEU A 75 10.79 16.25 -2.23
C LEU A 75 12.02 16.79 -2.98
N ASP A 76 13.20 16.30 -2.61
CA ASP A 76 14.49 16.62 -3.27
C ASP A 76 14.68 15.85 -4.59
#